data_AF-K4MM18-F1
#
_entry.id   AF-K4MM18-F1
#
_cell.length_a   1.000
_cell.length_b   1.000
_cell.length_c   1.000
_cell.angle_alpha   90.00
_cell.angle_beta   90.00
_cell.angle_gamma   90.00
#
_symmetry.space_group_name_H-M   'P 1'
#
loop_
_entity.id
_entity.type
_entity.pdbx_description
1 polymer ?
#
loop_
_entity_poly.entity_id
_entity_poly.type
_entity_poly.pdbx_seq_one_letter_code
_entity_poly.pdbx_strand_id
1 'polypeptide(L)'
;LTNESKKILRDGLTDDTREYLDKHGEVWLNGDLHHPHMSFTDGTYDGRYLFMNDKANTRVARVRCDVMKCDKITEIPNASDIHGLRPQKYPRTGYIFANGEHRVPIPNDGSILDQPEKYHAIFTALDGDSMEVSWQIMVDGNLDNCDADYRGLYAFSTCYNSEEATNLAGMMSNERDWAVVFDIKAIEAGVKAGDFE
;
A
#
# COMPACT_ATOMS: atom_id res chain seq x y z
N LEU A 1 17.50 19.28 -5.46
CA LEU A 1 17.60 17.80 -5.38
C LEU A 1 19.04 17.40 -5.62
N THR A 2 19.57 16.44 -4.86
CA THR A 2 20.89 15.86 -5.12
C THR A 2 20.76 14.63 -6.04
N ASN A 3 21.86 14.13 -6.58
CA ASN A 3 21.85 12.91 -7.40
C ASN A 3 21.35 11.70 -6.59
N GLU A 4 21.70 11.64 -5.30
CA GLU A 4 21.30 10.59 -4.37
C GLU A 4 19.80 10.65 -4.11
N SER A 5 19.22 11.84 -3.87
CA SER A 5 17.77 11.97 -3.67
C SER A 5 16.99 11.65 -4.94
N LYS A 6 17.50 12.07 -6.11
CA LYS A 6 16.88 11.74 -7.41
C LYS A 6 16.85 10.23 -7.66
N LYS A 7 17.94 9.55 -7.30
CA LYS A 7 18.02 8.09 -7.37
C LYS A 7 16.93 7.44 -6.51
N ILE A 8 16.82 7.83 -5.23
CA ILE A 8 15.79 7.28 -4.32
C ILE A 8 14.37 7.56 -4.82
N LEU A 9 14.12 8.76 -5.36
CA LEU A 9 12.82 9.15 -5.90
C LEU A 9 12.41 8.38 -7.17
N ARG A 10 13.35 7.74 -7.87
CA ARG A 10 13.12 7.12 -9.19
C ARG A 10 13.30 5.60 -9.24
N ASP A 11 14.18 5.06 -8.41
CA ASP A 11 14.57 3.65 -8.46
C ASP A 11 13.38 2.69 -8.27
N GLY A 12 12.47 3.02 -7.36
CA GLY A 12 11.29 2.19 -7.04
C GLY A 12 10.03 2.55 -7.81
N LEU A 13 10.10 3.42 -8.82
CA LEU A 13 8.96 3.74 -9.68
C LEU A 13 8.68 2.62 -10.69
N THR A 14 7.49 2.61 -11.27
CA THR A 14 7.20 1.78 -12.44
C THR A 14 7.85 2.37 -13.70
N ASP A 15 7.97 1.56 -14.76
CA ASP A 15 8.46 2.05 -16.06
C ASP A 15 7.54 3.13 -16.64
N ASP A 16 6.23 2.92 -16.55
CA ASP A 16 5.22 3.88 -17.03
C ASP A 16 5.34 5.23 -16.32
N THR A 17 5.49 5.21 -14.99
CA THR A 17 5.68 6.44 -14.20
C THR A 17 7.02 7.12 -14.51
N ARG A 18 8.10 6.35 -14.72
CA ARG A 18 9.38 6.93 -15.18
C ARG A 18 9.23 7.61 -16.53
N GLU A 19 8.60 6.96 -17.50
CA GLU A 19 8.37 7.52 -18.83
C GLU A 19 7.51 8.79 -18.75
N TYR A 20 6.47 8.78 -17.92
CA TYR A 20 5.65 9.95 -17.65
C TYR A 20 6.51 11.10 -17.11
N LEU A 21 7.31 10.86 -16.07
CA LEU A 21 8.10 11.92 -15.42
C LEU A 21 9.24 12.45 -16.31
N ASP A 22 9.83 11.63 -17.16
CA ASP A 22 10.85 12.07 -18.12
C ASP A 22 10.32 13.14 -19.10
N LYS A 23 9.00 13.17 -19.31
CA LYS A 23 8.30 14.18 -20.11
C LYS A 23 7.75 15.35 -19.29
N HIS A 24 7.63 15.22 -17.96
CA HIS A 24 6.83 16.13 -17.11
C HIS A 24 7.50 16.71 -15.86
N GLY A 25 8.78 16.41 -15.60
CA GLY A 25 9.50 17.07 -14.48
C GLY A 25 10.54 16.24 -13.74
N GLU A 26 10.96 15.10 -14.29
CA GLU A 26 11.99 14.17 -13.78
C GLU A 26 11.61 13.44 -12.47
N VAL A 27 10.94 14.09 -11.52
CA VAL A 27 10.47 13.48 -10.28
C VAL A 27 9.11 14.05 -9.88
N TRP A 28 8.35 13.32 -9.07
CA TRP A 28 7.21 13.89 -8.38
C TRP A 28 7.64 15.05 -7.46
N LEU A 29 6.93 16.17 -7.55
CA LEU A 29 7.19 17.38 -6.74
C LEU A 29 6.27 17.49 -5.51
N ASN A 30 5.34 16.56 -5.35
CA ASN A 30 4.41 16.51 -4.24
C ASN A 30 4.27 15.07 -3.70
N GLY A 31 3.58 14.97 -2.57
CA GLY A 31 3.12 13.74 -1.96
C GLY A 31 2.16 14.09 -0.82
N ASP A 32 1.38 13.12 -0.38
CA ASP A 32 0.41 13.26 0.72
C ASP A 32 0.63 12.15 1.76
N LEU A 33 1.31 12.50 2.85
CA LEU A 33 1.77 11.56 3.88
C LEU A 33 0.82 11.55 5.06
N HIS A 34 0.22 10.39 5.34
CA HIS A 34 -0.78 10.23 6.41
C HIS A 34 -0.25 9.46 7.63
N HIS A 35 0.42 8.32 7.41
CA HIS A 35 0.65 7.31 8.45
C HIS A 35 2.15 6.98 8.66
N PRO A 36 2.90 7.76 9.44
CA PRO A 36 4.27 7.42 9.83
C PRO A 36 4.30 6.43 11.00
N HIS A 37 4.95 5.27 10.80
CA HIS A 37 5.06 4.21 11.82
C HIS A 37 6.47 3.62 11.92
N MET A 38 6.94 3.38 13.14
CA MET A 38 8.25 2.79 13.40
C MET A 38 8.21 1.25 13.29
N SER A 39 9.34 0.67 12.89
CA SER A 39 9.55 -0.78 12.88
C SER A 39 9.48 -1.41 14.28
N PHE A 40 9.06 -2.68 14.30
CA PHE A 40 8.86 -3.49 15.49
C PHE A 40 9.80 -4.69 15.56
N THR A 41 10.14 -5.08 16.79
CA THR A 41 10.66 -6.39 17.20
C THR A 41 9.94 -6.81 18.48
N ASP A 42 9.44 -8.05 18.51
CA ASP A 42 8.67 -8.66 19.61
C ASP A 42 7.52 -7.77 20.13
N GLY A 43 6.80 -7.12 19.21
CA GLY A 43 5.66 -6.25 19.56
C GLY A 43 6.05 -4.88 20.13
N THR A 44 7.33 -4.52 20.15
CA THR A 44 7.82 -3.21 20.60
C THR A 44 8.64 -2.51 19.53
N TYR A 45 8.71 -1.18 19.58
CA TYR A 45 9.51 -0.43 18.63
C TYR A 45 11.00 -0.72 18.77
N ASP A 46 11.67 -0.97 17.65
CA ASP A 46 13.08 -1.35 17.62
C ASP A 46 14.02 -0.26 17.07
N GLY A 47 13.46 0.87 16.63
CA GLY A 47 14.23 2.06 16.24
C GLY A 47 15.03 1.92 14.94
N ARG A 48 14.78 0.91 14.10
CA ARG A 48 15.51 0.74 12.83
C ARG A 48 15.01 1.70 11.73
N TYR A 49 13.72 1.70 11.49
CA TYR A 49 13.09 2.40 10.38
C TYR A 49 11.79 3.10 10.78
N LEU A 50 11.43 4.13 10.02
CA LEU A 50 10.07 4.68 9.94
C LEU A 50 9.53 4.42 8.53
N PHE A 51 8.28 3.96 8.44
CA PHE A 51 7.56 3.71 7.19
C PHE A 51 6.41 4.70 7.07
N MET A 52 6.09 5.14 5.85
CA MET A 52 5.04 6.12 5.60
C MET A 52 4.49 6.00 4.18
N ASN A 53 3.20 6.28 4.01
CA ASN A 53 2.55 6.28 2.71
C ASN A 53 2.68 7.62 1.98
N ASP A 54 2.42 7.59 0.69
CA ASP A 54 2.03 8.71 -0.14
C ASP A 54 0.73 8.36 -0.84
N LYS A 55 -0.37 8.98 -0.40
CA LYS A 55 -1.68 8.80 -1.01
C LYS A 55 -1.75 9.42 -2.40
N ALA A 56 -1.14 10.58 -2.60
CA ALA A 56 -1.30 11.36 -3.84
C ALA A 56 -0.72 10.66 -5.08
N ASN A 57 0.36 9.89 -4.93
CA ASN A 57 1.04 9.24 -6.07
C ASN A 57 1.30 7.75 -5.83
N THR A 58 0.55 7.11 -4.93
CA THR A 58 0.55 5.65 -4.70
C THR A 58 1.95 5.08 -4.37
N ARG A 59 2.63 5.64 -3.36
CA ARG A 59 3.98 5.19 -2.95
C ARG A 59 4.05 4.85 -1.47
N VAL A 60 5.06 4.07 -1.10
CA VAL A 60 5.47 3.83 0.28
C VAL A 60 6.95 4.18 0.42
N ALA A 61 7.29 4.95 1.45
CA ALA A 61 8.64 5.39 1.74
C ALA A 61 9.15 4.81 3.06
N ARG A 62 10.47 4.62 3.13
CA ARG A 62 11.20 4.26 4.35
C ARG A 62 12.22 5.33 4.69
N VAL A 63 12.31 5.64 5.97
CA VAL A 63 13.32 6.51 6.58
C VAL A 63 14.16 5.68 7.54
N ARG A 64 15.49 5.80 7.41
CA ARG A 64 16.42 5.22 8.36
C ARG A 64 16.54 6.09 9.60
N CYS A 65 16.36 5.50 10.78
CA CYS A 65 16.41 6.24 12.04
C CYS A 65 17.84 6.64 12.44
N ASP A 66 18.87 5.90 12.02
CA ASP A 66 20.27 6.18 12.35
C ASP A 66 20.79 7.50 11.73
N VAL A 67 20.25 7.88 10.57
CA VAL A 67 20.61 9.12 9.86
C VAL A 67 19.43 10.07 9.61
N MET A 68 18.21 9.68 10.00
CA MET A 68 16.95 10.42 9.82
C MET A 68 16.77 10.93 8.38
N LYS A 69 16.98 10.03 7.41
CA LYS A 69 16.77 10.29 5.98
C LYS A 69 16.03 9.16 5.30
N CYS A 70 15.18 9.53 4.34
CA CYS A 70 14.56 8.58 3.44
C CYS A 70 15.65 7.86 2.65
N ASP A 71 15.59 6.53 2.62
CA ASP A 71 16.55 5.69 1.89
C ASP A 71 15.90 4.89 0.76
N LYS A 72 14.59 4.65 0.84
CA LYS A 72 13.82 3.89 -0.14
C LYS A 72 12.43 4.49 -0.35
N ILE A 73 11.98 4.49 -1.59
CA ILE A 73 10.61 4.77 -2.01
C ILE A 73 10.23 3.70 -3.03
N THR A 74 9.04 3.13 -2.87
CA THR A 74 8.48 2.10 -3.75
C THR A 74 7.10 2.56 -4.22
N GLU A 75 6.88 2.58 -5.52
CA GLU A 75 5.56 2.74 -6.12
C GLU A 75 4.81 1.41 -6.04
N ILE A 76 3.55 1.45 -5.60
CA ILE A 76 2.75 0.24 -5.43
C ILE A 76 1.95 0.00 -6.72
N PRO A 77 2.25 -1.06 -7.51
CA PRO A 77 1.48 -1.38 -8.70
C PRO A 77 0.08 -1.87 -8.33
N ASN A 78 -0.84 -1.86 -9.30
CA ASN A 78 -2.23 -2.35 -9.21
C ASN A 78 -3.16 -1.59 -8.22
N ALA A 79 -2.62 -1.05 -7.14
CA ALA A 79 -3.34 -0.24 -6.17
C ALA A 79 -3.48 1.21 -6.65
N SER A 80 -4.45 1.94 -6.07
CA SER A 80 -4.58 3.40 -6.23
C SER A 80 -4.72 4.05 -4.87
N ASP A 81 -4.03 5.16 -4.66
CA ASP A 81 -4.16 6.03 -3.48
C ASP A 81 -3.83 5.30 -2.16
N ILE A 82 -2.54 5.06 -1.91
CA ILE A 82 -2.13 4.37 -0.68
C ILE A 82 -2.50 5.20 0.54
N HIS A 83 -3.47 4.74 1.33
CA HIS A 83 -3.97 5.43 2.52
C HIS A 83 -3.51 4.74 3.80
N GLY A 84 -4.30 3.80 4.34
CA GLY A 84 -3.96 3.07 5.55
C GLY A 84 -2.64 2.33 5.43
N LEU A 85 -1.71 2.61 6.34
CA LEU A 85 -0.42 1.93 6.40
C LEU A 85 -0.03 1.59 7.84
N ARG A 86 0.27 0.32 8.10
CA ARG A 86 0.80 -0.16 9.38
C ARG A 86 1.80 -1.30 9.20
N PRO A 87 2.91 -1.32 9.96
CA PRO A 87 3.83 -2.44 9.95
C PRO A 87 3.30 -3.63 10.77
N GLN A 88 3.69 -4.83 10.37
CA GLN A 88 3.58 -6.04 11.19
C GLN A 88 4.32 -5.84 12.52
N LYS A 89 3.68 -6.26 13.63
CA LYS A 89 4.21 -6.04 14.99
C LYS A 89 5.04 -7.20 15.52
N TYR A 90 4.70 -8.44 15.12
CA TYR A 90 5.27 -9.65 15.69
C TYR A 90 5.54 -10.71 14.60
N PRO A 91 6.63 -11.51 14.70
CA PRO A 91 7.73 -11.39 15.68
C PRO A 91 8.61 -10.17 15.45
N ARG A 92 8.47 -9.54 14.28
CA ARG A 92 9.08 -8.26 13.92
C ARG A 92 8.27 -7.64 12.78
N THR A 93 8.65 -6.45 12.35
CA THR A 93 8.21 -5.92 11.04
C THR A 93 8.90 -6.69 9.93
N GLY A 94 8.31 -7.82 9.53
CA GLY A 94 8.59 -8.52 8.27
C GLY A 94 7.83 -7.89 7.11
N TYR A 95 6.56 -7.56 7.34
CA TYR A 95 5.72 -6.86 6.37
C TYR A 95 5.36 -5.43 6.77
N ILE A 96 5.18 -4.58 5.76
CA ILE A 96 4.44 -3.32 5.82
C ILE A 96 3.13 -3.54 5.08
N PHE A 97 2.00 -3.33 5.76
CA PHE A 97 0.68 -3.45 5.15
C PHE A 97 0.20 -2.08 4.67
N ALA A 98 -0.32 -2.02 3.46
CA ALA A 98 -0.74 -0.80 2.78
C ALA A 98 -2.05 -1.01 2.00
N ASN A 99 -3.02 -0.15 2.25
CA ASN A 99 -4.33 -0.14 1.59
C ASN A 99 -4.32 0.79 0.36
N GLY A 100 -4.66 0.29 -0.82
CA GLY A 100 -5.14 1.15 -1.91
C GLY A 100 -6.59 1.53 -1.67
N GLU A 101 -6.85 2.81 -1.39
CA GLU A 101 -8.17 3.26 -0.94
C GLU A 101 -9.22 3.28 -2.03
N HIS A 102 -8.82 3.65 -3.24
CA HIS A 102 -9.73 3.73 -4.36
C HIS A 102 -9.72 2.44 -5.16
N ARG A 103 -10.90 2.14 -5.71
CA ARG A 103 -11.10 1.01 -6.61
C ARG A 103 -10.83 1.46 -8.03
N VAL A 104 -9.98 0.72 -8.74
CA VAL A 104 -9.62 0.94 -10.15
C VAL A 104 -9.69 -0.38 -10.92
N PRO A 105 -9.88 -0.38 -12.25
CA PRO A 105 -9.82 -1.60 -13.03
C PRO A 105 -8.38 -2.13 -13.07
N ILE A 106 -8.22 -3.45 -13.20
CA ILE A 106 -6.91 -4.09 -13.33
C ILE A 106 -6.96 -5.01 -14.56
N PRO A 107 -6.17 -4.73 -15.63
CA PRO A 107 -5.27 -3.59 -15.78
C PRO A 107 -6.01 -2.24 -15.94
N ASN A 108 -5.36 -1.15 -15.54
CA ASN A 108 -5.88 0.21 -15.71
C ASN A 108 -5.30 0.90 -16.96
N ASP A 109 -5.60 0.35 -18.13
CA ASP A 109 -5.04 0.79 -19.42
C ASP A 109 -5.97 1.74 -20.22
N GLY A 110 -7.08 2.17 -19.60
CA GLY A 110 -8.09 3.01 -20.22
C GLY A 110 -9.11 2.27 -21.09
N SER A 111 -9.07 0.94 -21.17
CA SER A 111 -10.11 0.13 -21.84
C SER A 111 -11.41 0.06 -21.03
N ILE A 112 -11.32 0.24 -19.71
CA ILE A 112 -12.45 0.29 -18.77
C ILE A 112 -12.42 1.65 -18.07
N LEU A 113 -13.45 2.48 -18.30
CA LEU A 113 -13.52 3.85 -17.76
C LEU A 113 -14.79 4.12 -16.93
N ASP A 114 -15.86 3.39 -17.19
CA ASP A 114 -17.21 3.65 -16.69
C ASP A 114 -17.97 2.39 -16.22
N GLN A 115 -17.23 1.32 -15.89
CA GLN A 115 -17.76 0.03 -15.40
C GLN A 115 -17.24 -0.24 -13.96
N PRO A 116 -17.75 0.46 -12.94
CA PRO A 116 -17.25 0.39 -11.57
C PRO A 116 -17.39 -0.98 -10.90
N GLU A 117 -18.23 -1.87 -11.44
CA GLU A 117 -18.34 -3.27 -11.05
C GLU A 117 -17.11 -4.12 -11.40
N LYS A 118 -16.21 -3.58 -12.24
CA LYS A 118 -14.92 -4.20 -12.59
C LYS A 118 -13.74 -3.59 -11.84
N TYR A 119 -14.02 -2.72 -10.86
CA TYR A 119 -12.99 -2.01 -10.13
C TYR A 119 -12.72 -2.71 -8.81
N HIS A 120 -11.45 -2.77 -8.44
CA HIS A 120 -11.03 -3.44 -7.22
C HIS A 120 -10.10 -2.56 -6.40
N ALA A 121 -10.19 -2.69 -5.08
CA ALA A 121 -9.17 -2.18 -4.17
C ALA A 121 -8.15 -3.28 -3.90
N ILE A 122 -6.92 -2.87 -3.61
CA ILE A 122 -5.80 -3.78 -3.42
C ILE A 122 -5.17 -3.58 -2.04
N PHE A 123 -5.14 -4.65 -1.25
CA PHE A 123 -4.35 -4.73 -0.03
C PHE A 123 -2.95 -5.23 -0.37
N THR A 124 -1.91 -4.52 0.04
CA THR A 124 -0.52 -4.84 -0.30
C THR A 124 0.31 -5.14 0.94
N ALA A 125 1.12 -6.21 0.87
CA ALA A 125 2.23 -6.42 1.79
C ALA A 125 3.56 -6.15 1.08
N LEU A 126 4.35 -5.23 1.63
CA LEU A 126 5.75 -5.01 1.24
C LEU A 126 6.68 -5.67 2.25
N ASP A 127 7.80 -6.20 1.78
CA ASP A 127 8.88 -6.64 2.67
C ASP A 127 9.53 -5.41 3.35
N GLY A 128 9.60 -5.42 4.68
CA GLY A 128 10.07 -4.29 5.48
C GLY A 128 11.57 -3.98 5.34
N ASP A 129 12.36 -4.93 4.82
CA ASP A 129 13.81 -4.81 4.68
C ASP A 129 14.22 -4.47 3.23
N SER A 130 13.66 -5.15 2.22
CA SER A 130 13.92 -4.85 0.80
C SER A 130 13.11 -3.66 0.28
N MET A 131 11.95 -3.39 0.88
CA MET A 131 10.91 -2.47 0.38
C MET A 131 10.28 -2.91 -0.95
N GLU A 132 10.38 -4.19 -1.32
CA GLU A 132 9.72 -4.76 -2.49
C GLU A 132 8.33 -5.29 -2.14
N VAL A 133 7.39 -5.25 -3.09
CA VAL A 133 6.07 -5.87 -2.92
C VAL A 133 6.23 -7.38 -2.81
N SER A 134 5.71 -7.96 -1.72
CA SER A 134 5.76 -9.40 -1.48
C SER A 134 4.55 -10.12 -2.07
N TRP A 135 3.35 -9.58 -1.84
CA TRP A 135 2.10 -10.10 -2.37
C TRP A 135 1.01 -9.03 -2.25
N GLN A 136 -0.06 -9.20 -3.02
CA GLN A 136 -1.23 -8.33 -3.03
C GLN A 136 -2.50 -9.17 -2.98
N ILE A 137 -3.55 -8.62 -2.37
CA ILE A 137 -4.87 -9.25 -2.26
C ILE A 137 -5.90 -8.27 -2.83
N MET A 138 -6.62 -8.73 -3.84
CA MET A 138 -7.80 -8.07 -4.37
C MET A 138 -8.97 -8.29 -3.39
N VAL A 139 -9.75 -7.24 -3.10
CA VAL A 139 -10.89 -7.32 -2.17
C VAL A 139 -12.17 -6.77 -2.79
N ASP A 140 -13.30 -7.21 -2.22
CA ASP A 140 -14.60 -6.57 -2.41
C ASP A 140 -14.68 -5.28 -1.57
N GLY A 141 -15.34 -4.26 -2.09
CA GLY A 141 -15.37 -2.93 -1.47
C GLY A 141 -14.02 -2.23 -1.52
N ASN A 142 -13.90 -1.14 -0.75
CA ASN A 142 -12.68 -0.34 -0.71
C ASN A 142 -11.86 -0.60 0.57
N LEU A 143 -10.70 0.07 0.72
CA LEU A 143 -9.82 -0.12 1.87
C LEU A 143 -9.39 1.20 2.49
N ASP A 144 -9.77 1.44 3.74
CA ASP A 144 -9.50 2.69 4.45
C ASP A 144 -8.22 2.57 5.32
N ASN A 145 -8.36 2.37 6.63
CA ASN A 145 -7.24 2.14 7.53
C ASN A 145 -6.93 0.65 7.69
N CYS A 146 -5.73 0.33 8.16
CA CYS A 146 -5.33 -1.05 8.49
C CYS A 146 -4.52 -1.12 9.78
N ASP A 147 -4.45 -2.30 10.40
CA ASP A 147 -3.48 -2.64 11.43
C ASP A 147 -3.18 -4.16 11.44
N ALA A 148 -2.24 -4.57 12.28
CA ALA A 148 -1.82 -5.96 12.45
C ALA A 148 -1.96 -6.45 13.89
N ASP A 149 -2.08 -7.76 14.08
CA ASP A 149 -2.14 -8.36 15.41
C ASP A 149 -0.74 -8.45 16.08
N TYR A 150 -0.73 -8.88 17.35
CA TYR A 150 0.49 -9.06 18.14
C TYR A 150 1.06 -10.49 18.08
N ARG A 151 0.57 -11.33 17.16
CA ARG A 151 1.09 -12.70 16.94
C ARG A 151 1.58 -12.95 15.52
N GLY A 152 1.45 -11.98 14.62
CA GLY A 152 1.87 -12.11 13.23
C GLY A 152 0.99 -13.07 12.44
N LEU A 153 -0.28 -13.21 12.84
CA LEU A 153 -1.24 -14.12 12.22
C LEU A 153 -2.19 -13.37 11.29
N TYR A 154 -2.55 -12.14 11.64
CA TYR A 154 -3.59 -11.40 10.94
C TYR A 154 -3.19 -9.95 10.69
N ALA A 155 -3.55 -9.47 9.51
CA ALA A 155 -3.77 -8.05 9.24
C ALA A 155 -5.26 -7.80 9.06
N PHE A 156 -5.70 -6.56 9.21
CA PHE A 156 -7.10 -6.21 9.00
C PHE A 156 -7.23 -4.77 8.52
N SER A 157 -8.26 -4.53 7.72
CA SER A 157 -8.55 -3.22 7.13
C SER A 157 -10.03 -2.87 7.24
N THR A 158 -10.35 -1.59 7.45
CA THR A 158 -11.72 -1.09 7.37
C THR A 158 -12.13 -0.80 5.92
N CYS A 159 -13.42 -0.93 5.62
CA CYS A 159 -14.03 -0.54 4.35
C CYS A 159 -15.13 0.49 4.66
N TYR A 160 -15.20 1.59 3.89
CA TYR A 160 -16.27 2.58 4.00
C TYR A 160 -17.20 2.62 2.79
N ASN A 161 -16.78 2.01 1.67
CA ASN A 161 -17.54 1.96 0.42
C ASN A 161 -17.75 0.50 0.04
N SER A 162 -18.46 -0.21 0.91
CA SER A 162 -18.81 -1.62 0.69
C SER A 162 -19.89 -1.77 -0.38
N GLU A 163 -20.54 -0.66 -0.76
CA GLU A 163 -21.53 -0.55 -1.84
C GLU A 163 -20.92 -0.50 -3.22
N GLU A 164 -19.61 -0.27 -3.29
CA GLU A 164 -18.92 -0.15 -4.56
C GLU A 164 -19.47 0.99 -5.44
N ALA A 165 -19.88 2.08 -4.80
CA ALA A 165 -20.38 3.27 -5.46
C ALA A 165 -19.24 4.21 -5.91
N THR A 166 -19.57 5.11 -6.84
CA THR A 166 -18.67 6.15 -7.38
C THR A 166 -19.10 7.57 -7.01
N ASN A 167 -20.14 7.70 -6.18
CA ASN A 167 -20.61 8.98 -5.67
C ASN A 167 -20.95 8.88 -4.18
N LEU A 168 -20.89 10.01 -3.48
CA LEU A 168 -21.07 10.09 -2.03
C LEU A 168 -22.36 9.42 -1.53
N ALA A 169 -23.49 9.68 -2.20
CA ALA A 169 -24.77 9.15 -1.76
C ALA A 169 -24.84 7.62 -1.85
N GLY A 170 -24.20 7.03 -2.86
CA GLY A 170 -24.11 5.58 -3.00
C GLY A 170 -23.17 4.94 -1.97
N MET A 171 -22.03 5.58 -1.67
CA MET A 171 -21.03 5.12 -0.69
C MET A 171 -21.50 5.22 0.77
N MET A 172 -22.72 5.67 1.01
CA MET A 172 -23.31 5.85 2.33
C MET A 172 -24.69 5.18 2.43
N SER A 173 -25.00 4.29 1.49
CA SER A 173 -26.34 3.74 1.34
C SER A 173 -26.55 2.46 2.16
N ASN A 174 -25.47 1.74 2.47
CA ASN A 174 -25.50 0.65 3.44
C ASN A 174 -25.53 1.22 4.87
N GLU A 175 -26.31 0.58 5.74
CA GLU A 175 -26.33 0.95 7.17
C GLU A 175 -25.03 0.54 7.89
N ARG A 176 -24.28 -0.42 7.34
CA ARG A 176 -23.02 -0.95 7.87
C ARG A 176 -22.13 -1.44 6.73
N ASP A 177 -20.88 -1.03 6.77
CA ASP A 177 -19.79 -1.65 6.02
C ASP A 177 -19.15 -2.80 6.83
N TRP A 178 -17.92 -3.19 6.46
CA TRP A 178 -17.17 -4.27 7.09
C TRP A 178 -15.70 -3.93 7.36
N ALA A 179 -15.06 -4.82 8.11
CA ALA A 179 -13.62 -4.94 8.14
C ALA A 179 -13.22 -6.25 7.45
N VAL A 180 -12.17 -6.21 6.64
CA VAL A 180 -11.56 -7.39 6.03
C VAL A 180 -10.46 -7.89 6.96
N VAL A 181 -10.40 -9.20 7.21
CA VAL A 181 -9.35 -9.84 8.01
C VAL A 181 -8.55 -10.77 7.11
N PHE A 182 -7.25 -10.53 7.03
CA PHE A 182 -6.32 -11.24 6.16
C PHE A 182 -5.55 -12.27 6.99
N ASP A 183 -5.72 -13.56 6.69
CA ASP A 183 -4.93 -14.64 7.28
C ASP A 183 -3.58 -14.74 6.57
N ILE A 184 -2.53 -14.24 7.24
CA ILE A 184 -1.19 -14.12 6.65
C ILE A 184 -0.64 -15.50 6.28
N LYS A 185 -0.90 -16.52 7.10
CA LYS A 185 -0.39 -17.88 6.85
C LYS A 185 -1.07 -18.53 5.66
N ALA A 186 -2.37 -18.31 5.51
CA ALA A 186 -3.11 -18.81 4.35
C ALA A 186 -2.61 -18.15 3.05
N ILE A 187 -2.38 -16.83 3.08
CA ILE A 187 -1.84 -16.08 1.94
C ILE A 187 -0.44 -16.56 1.59
N GLU A 188 0.48 -16.64 2.56
CA GLU A 188 1.83 -17.16 2.35
C GLU A 188 1.84 -18.59 1.77
N ALA A 189 0.91 -19.44 2.23
CA ALA A 189 0.75 -20.79 1.70
C ALA A 189 0.28 -20.79 0.23
N GLY A 190 -0.69 -19.95 -0.12
CA GLY A 190 -1.17 -19.79 -1.51
C GLY A 190 -0.07 -19.28 -2.44
N VAL A 191 0.63 -18.21 -2.05
CA VAL A 191 1.77 -17.66 -2.80
C VAL A 191 2.85 -18.71 -3.00
N LYS A 192 3.21 -19.47 -1.96
CA LYS A 192 4.21 -20.55 -2.06
C LYS A 192 3.77 -21.70 -2.97
N ALA A 193 2.46 -21.96 -3.04
CA ALA A 193 1.89 -22.99 -3.91
C ALA A 193 1.78 -22.52 -5.38
N GLY A 194 2.02 -21.24 -5.66
CA GLY A 194 1.80 -20.66 -7.00
C GLY A 194 0.33 -20.39 -7.31
N ASP A 195 -0.51 -20.25 -6.28
CA ASP A 195 -1.94 -19.98 -6.40
C ASP A 195 -2.20 -18.46 -6.45
N PHE A 196 -1.77 -17.84 -7.55
CA PHE A 196 -1.95 -16.42 -7.82
C PHE A 196 -1.95 -16.16 -9.34
N GLU A 197 -2.46 -15.00 -9.73
CA GLU A 197 -2.51 -14.51 -11.12
C GLU A 197 -1.62 -13.28 -11.30
#